data_AF-A0A9Q9BF05-F1
#
_entry.id   AF-A0A9Q9BF05-F1
#
_cell.length_a   1.000
_cell.length_b   1.000
_cell.length_c   1.000
_cell.angle_alpha   90.00
_cell.angle_beta   90.00
_cell.angle_gamma   90.00
#
_symmetry.space_group_name_H-M   'P 1'
#
loop_
_entity.id
_entity.type
_entity.pdbx_description
1 polymer ?
#
loop_
_entity_poly.entity_id
_entity_poly.type
_entity_poly.pdbx_seq_one_letter_code
_entity_poly.pdbx_strand_id
1 'polypeptide(L)'
;MKNLKNLLLLLSLFPVFSCSYNNIVSIIAPHEEIEIAKEYISKFKEKDFNFIYENSDENIKKQLTQETFNNIETLIPNSKVSNIIMLGSHKKILNEQTYYEFLFEYEYQNKEFRIISLNFKKENTLILQGFRITAAPDSQKNINKFTLKDKTWKHITILLLAILMPLYSIFIFVLCIKTPKFKKKVLWCILILFGIFSVSINWTTGSINLSFFAIYFLSASAMAASPYAAWNISFSIPLFAILFLFKRKKLIKNNQVQT
;
A
#
# COMPACT_ATOMS: atom_id res chain seq x y z
N MET A 1 -16.97 9.23 -34.72
CA MET A 1 -15.55 9.61 -34.60
C MET A 1 -15.30 10.67 -33.52
N LYS A 2 -16.15 11.70 -33.38
CA LYS A 2 -16.03 12.76 -32.35
C LYS A 2 -15.85 12.21 -30.91
N ASN A 3 -16.71 11.27 -30.49
CA ASN A 3 -16.63 10.67 -29.14
C ASN A 3 -15.35 9.84 -28.89
N LEU A 4 -14.71 9.33 -29.95
CA LEU A 4 -13.47 8.55 -29.85
C LEU A 4 -12.24 9.46 -29.75
N LYS A 5 -12.24 10.58 -30.47
CA LYS A 5 -11.25 11.65 -30.29
C LYS A 5 -11.31 12.21 -28.87
N ASN A 6 -12.50 12.46 -28.34
CA ASN A 6 -12.67 12.95 -26.98
C ASN A 6 -12.19 11.94 -25.92
N LEU A 7 -12.43 10.63 -26.15
CA LEU A 7 -11.92 9.57 -25.26
C LEU A 7 -10.39 9.51 -25.25
N LEU A 8 -9.75 9.58 -26.43
CA LEU A 8 -8.28 9.63 -26.53
C LEU A 8 -7.69 10.87 -25.85
N LEU A 9 -8.36 12.02 -25.97
CA LEU A 9 -7.96 13.26 -25.31
C LEU A 9 -8.07 13.15 -23.77
N LEU A 10 -9.13 12.50 -23.27
CA LEU A 10 -9.32 12.23 -21.84
C LEU A 10 -8.26 11.25 -21.27
N LEU A 11 -7.87 10.24 -22.05
CA LEU A 11 -6.81 9.30 -21.65
C LEU A 11 -5.42 9.93 -21.63
N SER A 12 -5.13 10.89 -22.52
CA SER A 12 -3.88 11.67 -22.46
C SER A 12 -3.84 12.68 -21.32
N LEU A 13 -4.99 12.98 -20.71
CA LEU A 13 -5.13 13.95 -19.62
C LEU A 13 -4.98 13.34 -18.23
N PHE A 14 -4.72 12.03 -18.09
CA PHE A 14 -4.41 11.44 -16.78
C PHE A 14 -3.05 11.95 -16.31
N PRO A 15 -3.01 12.90 -15.36
CA PRO A 15 -1.76 13.35 -14.80
C PRO A 15 -1.24 12.21 -13.94
N VAL A 16 0.05 11.93 -14.01
CA VAL A 16 0.73 11.11 -13.01
C VAL A 16 0.74 11.94 -11.74
N PHE A 17 -0.37 11.94 -11.00
CA PHE A 17 -0.49 12.62 -9.72
C PHE A 17 0.49 11.96 -8.75
N SER A 18 1.66 12.57 -8.59
CA SER A 18 2.55 12.29 -7.47
C SER A 18 1.91 12.93 -6.24
N CYS A 19 1.00 12.21 -5.58
CA CYS A 19 0.60 12.59 -4.24
C CYS A 19 1.82 12.45 -3.32
N SER A 20 2.28 13.57 -2.77
CA SER A 20 3.32 13.55 -1.74
C SER A 20 2.78 12.84 -0.49
N TYR A 21 3.46 11.78 -0.07
CA TYR A 21 3.10 10.98 1.11
C TYR A 21 2.92 11.84 2.37
N ASN A 22 3.79 12.85 2.55
CA ASN A 22 3.76 13.73 3.72
C ASN A 22 2.44 14.50 3.85
N ASN A 23 1.83 14.91 2.73
CA ASN A 23 0.55 15.64 2.74
C ASN A 23 -0.64 14.75 3.12
N ILE A 24 -0.54 13.44 2.87
CA ILE A 24 -1.59 12.48 3.25
C ILE A 24 -1.48 12.16 4.74
N VAL A 25 -0.26 11.97 5.26
CA VAL A 25 -0.03 11.66 6.68
C VAL A 25 -0.59 12.73 7.61
N SER A 26 -0.40 14.01 7.28
CA SER A 26 -0.89 15.14 8.08
C SER A 26 -2.43 15.24 8.14
N ILE A 27 -3.13 14.62 7.20
CA ILE A 27 -4.61 14.56 7.20
C ILE A 27 -5.11 13.39 8.08
N ILE A 28 -4.36 12.30 8.14
CA ILE A 28 -4.77 11.06 8.82
C ILE A 28 -4.59 11.15 10.34
N ALA A 29 -3.51 11.79 10.80
CA ALA A 29 -3.30 12.07 12.21
C ALA A 29 -2.80 13.52 12.39
N PRO A 30 -3.50 14.36 13.17
CA PRO A 30 -3.06 15.73 13.41
C PRO A 30 -1.68 15.74 14.11
N HIS A 31 -0.90 16.79 13.85
CA HIS A 31 0.47 16.92 14.35
C HIS A 31 0.59 16.79 15.88
N GLU A 32 -0.44 17.22 16.63
CA GLU A 32 -0.45 17.18 18.10
C GLU A 32 -0.40 15.74 18.63
N GLU A 33 -1.27 14.85 18.14
CA GLU A 33 -1.27 13.43 18.53
C GLU A 33 0.04 12.71 18.20
N ILE A 34 0.71 13.13 17.12
CA ILE A 34 2.00 12.58 16.71
C ILE A 34 3.10 12.96 17.71
N GLU A 35 3.14 14.21 18.17
CA GLU A 35 4.12 14.65 19.15
C GLU A 35 3.90 13.98 20.51
N ILE A 36 2.64 13.79 20.93
CA ILE A 36 2.31 13.00 22.13
C ILE A 36 2.84 11.57 21.97
N ALA A 37 2.63 10.94 20.82
CA ALA A 37 3.14 9.58 20.58
C ALA A 37 4.68 9.50 20.67
N LYS A 38 5.41 10.51 20.17
CA LYS A 38 6.87 10.61 20.32
C LYS A 38 7.29 10.82 21.78
N GLU A 39 6.54 11.63 22.52
CA GLU A 39 6.77 11.87 23.96
C GLU A 39 6.70 10.57 24.75
N TYR A 40 5.68 9.73 24.51
CA TYR A 40 5.60 8.40 25.14
C TYR A 40 6.87 7.58 24.91
N ILE A 41 7.45 7.62 23.72
CA ILE A 41 8.68 6.87 23.43
C ILE A 41 9.89 7.47 24.15
N SER A 42 9.97 8.80 24.28
CA SER A 42 10.99 9.43 25.13
C SER A 42 10.84 8.97 26.58
N LYS A 43 9.60 8.91 27.08
CA LYS A 43 9.27 8.46 28.44
C LYS A 43 9.59 6.99 28.69
N PHE A 44 9.36 6.12 27.70
CA PHE A 44 9.84 4.73 27.73
C PHE A 44 11.37 4.65 27.86
N LYS A 45 12.10 5.54 27.18
CA LYS A 45 13.57 5.58 27.24
C LYS A 45 14.10 6.19 28.55
N GLU A 46 13.44 7.23 29.05
CA GLU A 46 13.74 7.89 30.33
C GLU A 46 13.39 7.01 31.54
N LYS A 47 12.70 5.88 31.32
CA LYS A 47 12.18 5.00 32.36
C LYS A 47 11.17 5.72 33.27
N ASP A 48 10.42 6.66 32.70
CA ASP A 48 9.38 7.40 33.41
C ASP A 48 8.09 6.57 33.46
N PHE A 49 8.12 5.52 34.28
CA PHE A 49 7.06 4.53 34.35
C PHE A 49 5.79 5.08 34.98
N ASN A 50 5.91 6.08 35.85
CA ASN A 50 4.76 6.75 36.44
C ASN A 50 3.93 7.44 35.34
N PHE A 51 4.59 8.19 34.45
CA PHE A 51 3.91 8.81 33.32
C PHE A 51 3.18 7.78 32.44
N ILE A 52 3.86 6.69 32.08
CA ILE A 52 3.28 5.65 31.23
C ILE A 52 2.08 4.99 31.92
N TYR A 53 2.21 4.66 33.21
CA TYR A 53 1.16 4.02 33.98
C TYR A 53 -0.07 4.93 34.13
N GLU A 54 0.12 6.20 34.50
CA GLU A 54 -0.96 7.17 34.70
C GLU A 54 -1.76 7.42 33.42
N ASN A 55 -1.10 7.42 32.26
CA ASN A 55 -1.72 7.71 30.97
C ASN A 55 -2.07 6.44 30.15
N SER A 56 -2.06 5.26 30.79
CA SER A 56 -2.48 3.99 30.18
C SER A 56 -3.90 3.59 30.57
N ASP A 57 -4.54 2.78 29.74
CA ASP A 57 -5.82 2.15 30.09
C ASP A 57 -5.66 1.12 31.21
N GLU A 58 -6.76 0.80 31.90
CA GLU A 58 -6.78 -0.18 32.99
C GLU A 58 -6.26 -1.58 32.58
N ASN A 59 -6.48 -2.01 31.34
CA ASN A 59 -5.96 -3.29 30.86
C ASN A 59 -4.45 -3.26 30.64
N ILE A 60 -3.91 -2.16 30.13
CA ILE A 60 -2.47 -1.96 30.02
C ILE A 60 -1.83 -1.81 31.40
N LYS A 61 -2.40 -1.03 32.31
CA LYS A 61 -1.90 -0.89 33.70
C LYS A 61 -1.69 -2.25 34.39
N LYS A 62 -2.64 -3.18 34.22
CA LYS A 62 -2.53 -4.55 34.77
C LYS A 62 -1.34 -5.35 34.21
N GLN A 63 -0.90 -5.03 32.99
CA GLN A 63 0.24 -5.69 32.32
C GLN A 63 1.57 -4.99 32.57
N LEU A 64 1.54 -3.72 33.00
CA LEU A 64 2.71 -2.91 33.35
C LEU A 64 3.26 -3.33 34.73
N THR A 65 3.84 -4.52 34.80
CA THR A 65 4.57 -5.02 35.97
C THR A 65 6.06 -4.67 35.86
N GLN A 66 6.78 -4.72 36.99
CA GLN A 66 8.23 -4.53 37.00
C GLN A 66 8.96 -5.49 36.04
N GLU A 67 8.49 -6.73 35.92
CA GLU A 67 9.04 -7.71 34.98
C GLU A 67 8.81 -7.28 33.53
N THR A 68 7.59 -6.82 33.18
CA THR A 68 7.30 -6.28 31.85
C THR A 68 8.23 -5.12 31.53
N PHE A 69 8.48 -4.22 32.48
CA PHE A 69 9.42 -3.10 32.28
C PHE A 69 10.87 -3.55 32.07
N ASN A 70 11.33 -4.51 32.86
CA ASN A 70 12.67 -5.09 32.67
C ASN A 70 12.79 -5.72 31.27
N ASN A 71 11.73 -6.40 30.79
CA ASN A 71 11.70 -6.97 29.45
C ASN A 71 11.74 -5.88 28.37
N ILE A 72 11.00 -4.78 28.52
CA ILE A 72 11.05 -3.63 27.59
C ILE A 72 12.46 -3.03 27.53
N GLU A 73 13.14 -2.91 28.67
CA GLU A 73 14.49 -2.38 28.74
C GLU A 73 15.46 -3.18 27.87
N THR A 74 15.35 -4.52 27.87
CA THR A 74 16.19 -5.35 26.99
C THR A 74 15.93 -5.12 25.50
N LEU A 75 14.75 -4.62 25.13
CA LEU A 75 14.38 -4.35 23.75
C LEU A 75 14.86 -2.98 23.26
N ILE A 76 15.16 -2.04 24.15
CA ILE A 76 15.60 -0.68 23.78
C ILE A 76 17.13 -0.60 23.83
N PRO A 77 17.82 -0.35 22.69
CA PRO A 77 19.26 -0.16 22.70
C PRO A 77 19.70 0.99 23.61
N ASN A 78 20.79 0.78 24.36
CA ASN A 78 21.39 1.81 25.22
C ASN A 78 22.04 2.97 24.44
N SER A 79 22.27 2.79 23.14
CA SER A 79 22.86 3.83 22.30
C SER A 79 21.87 4.97 22.02
N LYS A 80 22.39 6.14 21.60
CA LYS A 80 21.53 7.28 21.27
C LYS A 80 20.77 7.02 19.97
N VAL A 81 19.54 7.53 19.92
CA VAL A 81 18.72 7.52 18.70
C VAL A 81 19.34 8.53 17.73
N SER A 82 19.66 8.09 16.52
CA SER A 82 20.17 8.96 15.45
C SER A 82 19.03 9.56 14.63
N ASN A 83 17.96 8.79 14.42
CA ASN A 83 16.83 9.21 13.58
C ASN A 83 15.53 8.53 14.01
N ILE A 84 14.39 9.22 13.82
CA ILE A 84 13.04 8.70 14.06
C ILE A 84 12.22 8.96 12.81
N ILE A 85 11.69 7.91 12.22
CA ILE A 85 10.89 7.96 10.99
C ILE A 85 9.48 7.46 11.31
N MET A 86 8.46 8.23 10.94
CA MET A 86 7.09 7.73 10.94
C MET A 86 6.87 6.83 9.73
N LEU A 87 6.56 5.56 9.98
CA LEU A 87 6.29 4.56 8.95
C LEU A 87 4.81 4.58 8.53
N GLY A 88 3.92 4.95 9.46
CA GLY A 88 2.49 5.07 9.20
C GLY A 88 1.71 5.56 10.41
N SER A 89 0.50 6.04 10.13
CA SER A 89 -0.52 6.35 11.11
C SER A 89 -1.87 5.85 10.62
N HIS A 90 -2.70 5.35 11.53
CA HIS A 90 -4.05 4.90 11.21
C HIS A 90 -5.03 5.44 12.24
N LYS A 91 -6.10 6.09 11.76
CA LYS A 91 -7.23 6.54 12.58
C LYS A 91 -8.42 5.60 12.36
N LYS A 92 -8.97 5.05 13.44
CA LYS A 92 -10.18 4.22 13.41
C LYS A 92 -11.25 4.84 14.30
N ILE A 93 -12.48 4.91 13.82
CA ILE A 93 -13.64 5.29 14.63
C ILE A 93 -14.50 4.05 14.83
N LEU A 94 -14.80 3.70 16.08
CA LEU A 94 -15.61 2.56 16.45
C LEU A 94 -16.53 2.96 17.61
N ASN A 95 -17.85 2.77 17.44
CA ASN A 95 -18.84 3.12 18.45
C ASN A 95 -18.64 4.55 19.01
N GLU A 96 -18.46 5.52 18.10
CA GLU A 96 -18.19 6.94 18.42
C GLU A 96 -16.86 7.22 19.14
N GLN A 97 -16.07 6.19 19.46
CA GLN A 97 -14.73 6.32 20.02
C GLN A 97 -13.68 6.36 18.92
N THR A 98 -12.72 7.25 19.07
CA THR A 98 -11.60 7.39 18.13
C THR A 98 -10.37 6.67 18.66
N TYR A 99 -9.72 5.91 17.79
CA TYR A 99 -8.50 5.17 18.06
C TYR A 99 -7.42 5.60 17.07
N TYR A 100 -6.19 5.71 17.56
CA TYR A 100 -5.02 6.02 16.77
C TYR A 100 -3.98 4.92 16.90
N GLU A 101 -3.41 4.50 15.78
CA GLU A 101 -2.22 3.66 15.74
C GLU A 101 -1.10 4.45 15.07
N PHE A 102 0.05 4.48 15.71
CA PHE A 102 1.27 5.10 15.19
C PHE A 102 2.38 4.06 15.10
N LEU A 103 3.04 4.03 13.95
CA LEU A 103 4.16 3.14 13.69
C LEU A 103 5.40 3.96 13.37
N PHE A 104 6.46 3.76 14.14
CA PHE A 104 7.73 4.45 14.00
C PHE A 104 8.88 3.47 13.78
N GLU A 105 9.87 3.92 13.03
CA GLU A 105 11.20 3.33 12.98
C GLU A 105 12.18 4.22 13.75
N TYR A 106 12.88 3.61 14.69
CA TYR A 106 13.96 4.21 15.46
C TYR A 106 15.27 3.65 14.96
N GLU A 107 16.11 4.54 14.44
CA GLU A 107 17.49 4.24 14.08
C GLU A 107 18.40 4.67 15.22
N TYR A 108 19.32 3.80 15.59
CA TYR A 108 20.28 4.02 16.66
C TYR A 108 21.69 4.21 16.12
N GLN A 109 22.53 4.96 16.84
CA GLN A 109 23.91 5.25 16.42
C GLN A 109 24.77 3.99 16.20
N ASN A 110 24.45 2.89 16.88
CA ASN A 110 25.11 1.60 16.70
C ASN A 110 24.56 0.77 15.52
N LYS A 111 23.73 1.37 14.65
CA LYS A 111 23.06 0.74 13.49
C LYS A 111 22.05 -0.34 13.86
N GLU A 112 21.52 -0.31 15.07
CA GLU A 112 20.33 -1.08 15.40
C GLU A 112 19.06 -0.34 14.98
N PHE A 113 18.04 -1.12 14.60
CA PHE A 113 16.74 -0.59 14.22
C PHE A 113 15.65 -1.17 15.12
N ARG A 114 14.69 -0.33 15.54
CA ARG A 114 13.50 -0.76 16.27
C ARG A 114 12.24 -0.22 15.59
N ILE A 115 11.25 -1.10 15.45
CA ILE A 115 9.91 -0.75 15.02
C ILE A 115 9.04 -0.64 16.25
N ILE A 116 8.49 0.55 16.47
CA ILE A 116 7.69 0.86 17.66
C ILE A 116 6.28 1.19 17.19
N SER A 117 5.32 0.39 17.67
CA SER A 117 3.90 0.59 17.43
C SER A 117 3.24 1.06 18.72
N LEU A 118 2.42 2.11 18.64
CA LEU A 118 1.65 2.64 19.77
C LEU A 118 0.18 2.74 19.37
N ASN A 119 -0.70 2.21 20.22
CA ASN A 119 -2.14 2.25 20.06
C ASN A 119 -2.73 3.14 21.15
N PHE A 120 -3.56 4.09 20.75
CA PHE A 120 -4.21 5.04 21.64
C PHE A 120 -5.72 5.02 21.44
N LYS A 121 -6.45 5.28 22.52
CA LYS A 121 -7.84 5.68 22.51
C LYS A 121 -7.91 7.18 22.82
N LYS A 122 -8.63 7.94 22.00
CA LYS A 122 -8.88 9.36 22.22
C LYS A 122 -10.12 9.52 23.09
N GLU A 123 -9.90 10.02 24.29
CA GLU A 123 -10.94 10.54 25.17
C GLU A 123 -10.77 12.07 25.23
N ASN A 124 -10.56 12.65 26.41
CA ASN A 124 -10.10 14.04 26.53
C ASN A 124 -8.62 14.17 26.12
N THR A 125 -7.82 13.15 26.43
CA THR A 125 -6.41 12.99 26.04
C THR A 125 -6.21 11.66 25.31
N LEU A 126 -5.00 11.39 24.82
CA LEU A 126 -4.65 10.07 24.29
C LEU A 126 -4.28 9.13 25.44
N ILE A 127 -5.10 8.08 25.60
CA ILE A 127 -4.87 7.01 26.57
C ILE A 127 -4.21 5.83 25.86
N LEU A 128 -3.05 5.40 26.33
CA LEU A 128 -2.31 4.27 25.76
C LEU A 128 -3.09 2.96 25.96
N GLN A 129 -3.40 2.28 24.85
CA GLN A 129 -4.12 1.00 24.79
C GLN A 129 -3.18 -0.17 24.47
N GLY A 130 -1.95 0.13 24.04
CA GLY A 130 -0.96 -0.89 23.80
C GLY A 130 0.27 -0.32 23.12
N PHE A 131 1.38 -1.02 23.30
CA PHE A 131 2.63 -0.70 22.63
C PHE A 131 3.31 -2.00 22.21
N ARG A 132 4.14 -1.92 21.17
CA ARG A 132 4.96 -3.05 20.71
C ARG A 132 6.29 -2.54 20.23
N ILE A 133 7.37 -3.19 20.65
CA ILE A 133 8.73 -2.92 20.18
C ILE A 133 9.25 -4.18 19.53
N THR A 134 9.71 -4.08 18.28
CA THR A 134 10.26 -5.20 17.53
C THR A 134 11.62 -4.82 16.95
N ALA A 135 12.60 -5.69 17.07
CA ALA A 135 13.89 -5.52 16.40
C ALA A 135 13.72 -5.67 14.88
N ALA A 136 14.35 -4.78 14.12
CA ALA A 136 14.47 -4.90 12.67
C ALA A 136 15.95 -5.10 12.30
N PRO A 137 16.25 -5.97 11.32
CA PRO A 137 17.62 -6.24 10.91
C PRO A 137 18.26 -5.07 10.13
N ASP A 138 17.44 -4.19 9.57
CA ASP A 138 17.84 -2.99 8.81
C ASP A 138 16.65 -2.00 8.77
N SER A 139 16.87 -0.81 8.23
CA SER A 139 15.82 0.18 7.96
C SER A 139 14.73 -0.37 7.03
N GLN A 140 13.47 -0.01 7.29
CA GLN A 140 12.33 -0.39 6.45
C GLN A 140 12.50 0.10 5.02
N LYS A 141 13.12 1.27 4.84
CA LYS A 141 13.47 1.79 3.52
C LYS A 141 14.36 0.84 2.73
N ASN A 142 15.35 0.23 3.38
CA ASN A 142 16.27 -0.69 2.72
C ASN A 142 15.65 -2.09 2.54
N ILE A 143 14.99 -2.61 3.58
CA ILE A 143 14.30 -3.92 3.54
C ILE A 143 13.26 -3.96 2.42
N ASN A 144 12.46 -2.89 2.30
CA ASN A 144 11.36 -2.81 1.34
C ASN A 144 11.75 -2.18 0.00
N LYS A 145 13.06 -1.95 -0.23
CA LYS A 145 13.56 -1.37 -1.47
C LYS A 145 13.16 -2.24 -2.66
N PHE A 146 12.69 -1.60 -3.73
CA PHE A 146 12.48 -2.29 -5.00
C PHE A 146 13.84 -2.71 -5.59
N THR A 147 14.14 -4.01 -5.53
CA THR A 147 15.33 -4.61 -6.12
C THR A 147 14.99 -5.97 -6.72
N LEU A 148 15.74 -6.37 -7.74
CA LEU A 148 15.69 -7.71 -8.33
C LEU A 148 16.63 -8.70 -7.63
N LYS A 149 17.55 -8.20 -6.79
CA LYS A 149 18.48 -9.04 -6.02
C LYS A 149 17.69 -9.96 -5.07
N ASP A 150 18.10 -11.21 -5.00
CA ASP A 150 17.55 -12.24 -4.10
C ASP A 150 16.04 -12.51 -4.32
N LYS A 151 15.49 -12.16 -5.50
CA LYS A 151 14.09 -12.45 -5.84
C LYS A 151 13.94 -13.82 -6.49
N THR A 152 12.89 -14.51 -6.07
CA THR A 152 12.52 -15.83 -6.60
C THR A 152 11.84 -15.72 -7.96
N TRP A 153 11.76 -16.84 -8.69
CA TRP A 153 11.09 -16.91 -10.00
C TRP A 153 9.64 -16.37 -9.97
N LYS A 154 8.91 -16.53 -8.85
CA LYS A 154 7.55 -16.03 -8.69
C LYS A 154 7.47 -14.50 -8.84
N HIS A 155 8.44 -13.77 -8.30
CA HIS A 155 8.52 -12.32 -8.43
C HIS A 155 8.71 -11.89 -9.88
N ILE A 156 9.64 -12.55 -10.56
CA ILE A 156 9.97 -12.25 -11.95
C ILE A 156 8.78 -12.56 -12.87
N THR A 157 8.11 -13.70 -12.68
CA THR A 157 6.91 -14.06 -13.45
C THR A 157 5.80 -13.04 -13.25
N ILE A 158 5.50 -12.64 -12.02
CA ILE A 158 4.42 -11.68 -11.75
C ILE A 158 4.79 -10.28 -12.27
N LEU A 159 6.05 -9.85 -12.12
CA LEU A 159 6.52 -8.59 -12.71
C LEU A 159 6.39 -8.60 -14.23
N LEU A 160 6.80 -9.68 -14.89
CA LEU A 160 6.67 -9.83 -16.34
C LEU A 160 5.20 -9.76 -16.77
N LEU A 161 4.30 -10.47 -16.08
CA LEU A 161 2.87 -10.40 -16.37
C LEU A 161 2.29 -9.00 -16.11
N ALA A 162 2.71 -8.33 -15.04
CA ALA A 162 2.30 -6.95 -14.75
C ALA A 162 2.77 -5.94 -15.82
N ILE A 163 3.83 -6.26 -16.59
CA ILE A 163 4.26 -5.47 -17.75
C ILE A 163 3.54 -5.89 -19.03
N LEU A 164 3.32 -7.20 -19.24
CA LEU A 164 2.69 -7.70 -20.46
C LEU A 164 1.19 -7.39 -20.53
N MET A 165 0.47 -7.44 -19.41
CA MET A 165 -0.97 -7.14 -19.35
C MET A 165 -1.31 -5.72 -19.83
N PRO A 166 -0.64 -4.64 -19.39
CA PRO A 166 -0.93 -3.29 -19.89
C PRO A 166 -0.58 -3.14 -21.36
N LEU A 167 0.54 -3.72 -21.83
CA LEU A 167 0.89 -3.72 -23.25
C LEU A 167 -0.18 -4.43 -24.09
N TYR A 168 -0.67 -5.57 -23.63
CA TYR A 168 -1.75 -6.32 -24.27
C TYR A 168 -3.05 -5.50 -24.32
N SER A 169 -3.47 -4.91 -23.20
CA SER A 169 -4.68 -4.08 -23.13
C SER A 169 -4.60 -2.87 -24.06
N ILE A 170 -3.45 -2.19 -24.13
CA ILE A 170 -3.22 -1.07 -25.08
C ILE A 170 -3.27 -1.57 -26.53
N PHE A 171 -2.60 -2.67 -26.85
CA PHE A 171 -2.62 -3.25 -28.19
C PHE A 171 -4.05 -3.58 -28.65
N ILE A 172 -4.82 -4.25 -27.80
CA ILE A 172 -6.21 -4.62 -28.10
C ILE A 172 -7.11 -3.38 -28.19
N PHE A 173 -6.88 -2.37 -27.34
CA PHE A 173 -7.58 -1.08 -27.42
C PHE A 173 -7.36 -0.41 -28.78
N VAL A 174 -6.11 -0.36 -29.27
CA VAL A 174 -5.79 0.17 -30.60
C VAL A 174 -6.47 -0.65 -31.70
N LEU A 175 -6.49 -1.99 -31.59
CA LEU A 175 -7.23 -2.83 -32.54
C LEU A 175 -8.74 -2.55 -32.51
N CYS A 176 -9.32 -2.30 -31.34
CA CYS A 176 -10.72 -1.91 -31.20
C CYS A 176 -11.00 -0.61 -31.94
N ILE A 177 -10.15 0.40 -31.73
CA ILE A 177 -10.19 1.69 -32.43
C ILE A 177 -10.04 1.53 -33.94
N LYS A 178 -9.21 0.62 -34.43
CA LYS A 178 -9.02 0.40 -35.86
C LYS A 178 -10.11 -0.45 -36.51
N THR A 179 -10.92 -1.18 -35.75
CA THR A 179 -11.96 -2.06 -36.30
C THR A 179 -13.16 -1.24 -36.83
N PRO A 180 -13.48 -1.31 -38.13
CA PRO A 180 -14.59 -0.56 -38.73
C PRO A 180 -15.95 -1.20 -38.41
N LYS A 181 -17.02 -0.38 -38.46
CA LYS A 181 -18.44 -0.80 -38.30
C LYS A 181 -18.74 -1.66 -37.04
N PHE A 182 -17.99 -1.46 -35.95
CA PHE A 182 -18.20 -2.20 -34.70
C PHE A 182 -19.28 -1.55 -33.81
N LYS A 183 -20.36 -2.29 -33.53
CA LYS A 183 -21.45 -1.81 -32.65
C LYS A 183 -20.96 -1.61 -31.20
N LYS A 184 -21.40 -0.53 -30.55
CA LYS A 184 -21.05 -0.15 -29.16
C LYS A 184 -19.53 -0.02 -28.91
N LYS A 185 -18.77 0.43 -29.90
CA LYS A 185 -17.30 0.52 -29.87
C LYS A 185 -16.72 1.28 -28.68
N VAL A 186 -17.34 2.40 -28.28
CA VAL A 186 -16.86 3.21 -27.14
C VAL A 186 -16.89 2.42 -25.84
N LEU A 187 -17.99 1.71 -25.56
CA LEU A 187 -18.12 0.87 -24.37
C LEU A 187 -17.04 -0.23 -24.36
N TRP A 188 -16.82 -0.89 -25.49
CA TRP A 188 -15.75 -1.89 -25.60
C TRP A 188 -14.37 -1.30 -25.38
N CYS A 189 -14.08 -0.12 -25.94
CA CYS A 189 -12.82 0.59 -25.72
C CYS A 189 -12.58 0.84 -24.22
N ILE A 190 -13.61 1.26 -23.48
CA ILE A 190 -13.52 1.47 -22.02
C ILE A 190 -13.29 0.14 -21.31
N LEU A 191 -14.11 -0.87 -21.57
CA LEU A 191 -14.03 -2.18 -20.90
C LEU A 191 -12.68 -2.89 -21.12
N ILE A 192 -12.08 -2.76 -22.31
CA ILE A 192 -10.76 -3.33 -22.63
C ILE A 192 -9.65 -2.79 -21.73
N LEU A 193 -9.79 -1.56 -21.23
CA LEU A 193 -8.79 -0.93 -20.37
C LEU A 193 -8.84 -1.45 -18.93
N PHE A 194 -9.83 -2.27 -18.56
CA PHE A 194 -9.95 -2.81 -17.21
C PHE A 194 -9.75 -4.33 -17.23
N GLY A 195 -8.86 -4.80 -16.36
CA GLY A 195 -8.76 -6.22 -16.04
C GLY A 195 -9.49 -6.53 -14.74
N ILE A 196 -10.05 -7.73 -14.66
CA ILE A 196 -10.72 -8.29 -13.48
C ILE A 196 -9.95 -9.51 -13.00
N PHE A 197 -10.15 -9.94 -11.75
CA PHE A 197 -9.40 -11.02 -11.10
C PHE A 197 -7.89 -10.74 -11.07
N SER A 198 -7.36 -10.43 -9.89
CA SER A 198 -5.95 -10.09 -9.75
C SER A 198 -5.13 -11.13 -9.02
N VAL A 199 -3.90 -11.29 -9.48
CA VAL A 199 -2.81 -11.91 -8.72
C VAL A 199 -1.84 -10.81 -8.33
N SER A 200 -1.49 -10.75 -7.06
CA SER A 200 -0.54 -9.77 -6.53
C SER A 200 0.58 -10.45 -5.74
N ILE A 201 1.73 -9.79 -5.65
CA ILE A 201 2.86 -10.23 -4.85
C ILE A 201 3.39 -9.08 -4.01
N ASN A 202 3.57 -9.35 -2.72
CA ASN A 202 4.39 -8.50 -1.86
C ASN A 202 5.86 -8.68 -2.27
N TRP A 203 6.47 -7.62 -2.79
CA TRP A 203 7.80 -7.67 -3.38
C TRP A 203 8.92 -8.00 -2.38
N THR A 204 8.71 -7.72 -1.09
CA THR A 204 9.68 -8.01 -0.04
C THR A 204 9.61 -9.46 0.36
N THR A 205 8.41 -9.97 0.68
CA THR A 205 8.23 -11.31 1.28
C THR A 205 7.94 -12.40 0.26
N GLY A 206 7.53 -12.05 -0.95
CA GLY A 206 7.06 -12.99 -1.95
C GLY A 206 5.67 -13.58 -1.69
N SER A 207 4.93 -13.05 -0.71
CA SER A 207 3.57 -13.47 -0.41
C SER A 207 2.65 -13.14 -1.60
N ILE A 208 1.92 -14.15 -2.09
CA ILE A 208 1.01 -14.02 -3.22
C ILE A 208 -0.42 -13.90 -2.68
N ASN A 209 -1.17 -12.92 -3.19
CA ASN A 209 -2.59 -12.76 -2.88
C ASN A 209 -3.42 -12.81 -4.15
N LEU A 210 -4.53 -13.54 -4.09
CA LEU A 210 -5.54 -13.60 -5.14
C LEU A 210 -6.73 -12.73 -4.72
N SER A 211 -7.26 -11.95 -5.65
CA SER A 211 -8.46 -11.13 -5.40
C SER A 211 -9.42 -11.23 -6.56
N PHE A 212 -10.59 -11.85 -6.30
CA PHE A 212 -11.60 -12.11 -7.32
C PHE A 212 -12.36 -10.86 -7.75
N PHE A 213 -12.50 -9.88 -6.85
CA PHE A 213 -13.27 -8.65 -7.07
C PHE A 213 -12.40 -7.42 -7.38
N ALA A 214 -11.10 -7.61 -7.62
CA ALA A 214 -10.21 -6.51 -7.97
C ALA A 214 -10.39 -6.10 -9.44
N ILE A 215 -10.44 -4.79 -9.66
CA ILE A 215 -10.48 -4.18 -10.99
C ILE A 215 -9.27 -3.26 -11.11
N TYR A 216 -8.42 -3.50 -12.11
CA TYR A 216 -7.25 -2.67 -12.36
C TYR A 216 -7.28 -2.05 -13.75
N PHE A 217 -6.97 -0.76 -13.80
CA PHE A 217 -6.73 -0.05 -15.04
C PHE A 217 -5.48 -0.59 -15.73
N LEU A 218 -5.54 -0.74 -17.05
CA LEU A 218 -4.57 -1.44 -17.89
C LEU A 218 -4.18 -2.83 -17.38
N SER A 219 -5.06 -3.45 -16.58
CA SER A 219 -4.89 -4.82 -16.08
C SER A 219 -3.61 -5.04 -15.27
N ALA A 220 -3.06 -3.99 -14.65
CA ALA A 220 -1.89 -4.08 -13.78
C ALA A 220 -1.89 -2.99 -12.71
N SER A 221 -1.12 -3.21 -11.65
CA SER A 221 -0.90 -2.25 -10.58
C SER A 221 0.48 -2.44 -9.94
N ALA A 222 1.11 -1.36 -9.52
CA ALA A 222 2.31 -1.38 -8.69
C ALA A 222 2.18 -0.26 -7.67
N MET A 223 2.01 -0.61 -6.40
CA MET A 223 1.71 0.35 -5.33
C MET A 223 2.48 0.00 -4.07
N ALA A 224 2.90 1.02 -3.32
CA ALA A 224 3.40 0.89 -1.95
C ALA A 224 2.57 1.84 -1.06
N ALA A 225 2.23 1.41 0.15
CA ALA A 225 1.41 2.21 1.07
C ALA A 225 2.17 3.45 1.60
N SER A 226 3.49 3.37 1.67
CA SER A 226 4.40 4.45 2.04
C SER A 226 5.75 4.25 1.35
N PRO A 227 6.65 5.25 1.36
CA PRO A 227 8.02 5.10 0.87
C PRO A 227 8.84 4.03 1.61
N TYR A 228 8.35 3.57 2.76
CA TYR A 228 8.99 2.58 3.62
C TYR A 228 8.30 1.22 3.56
N ALA A 229 7.16 1.11 2.86
CA ALA A 229 6.40 -0.12 2.74
C ALA A 229 6.85 -0.95 1.53
N ALA A 230 6.62 -2.26 1.62
CA ALA A 230 6.86 -3.17 0.50
C ALA A 230 6.00 -2.79 -0.72
N TRP A 231 6.58 -2.90 -1.91
CA TRP A 231 5.82 -2.81 -3.15
C TRP A 231 4.88 -4.01 -3.26
N ASN A 232 3.63 -3.74 -3.61
CA ASN A 232 2.68 -4.76 -4.04
C ASN A 232 2.53 -4.64 -5.56
N ILE A 233 2.98 -5.66 -6.29
CA ILE A 233 2.91 -5.72 -7.75
C ILE A 233 1.81 -6.68 -8.13
N SER A 234 0.94 -6.27 -9.05
CA SER A 234 -0.22 -7.05 -9.42
C SER A 234 -0.48 -7.01 -10.92
N PHE A 235 -1.04 -8.09 -11.44
CA PHE A 235 -1.68 -8.12 -12.75
C PHE A 235 -3.11 -8.63 -12.60
N SER A 236 -3.98 -8.28 -13.54
CA SER A 236 -5.33 -8.83 -13.63
C SER A 236 -5.64 -9.35 -15.03
N ILE A 237 -6.67 -10.18 -15.15
CA ILE A 237 -7.04 -10.80 -16.42
C ILE A 237 -7.81 -9.78 -17.27
N PRO A 238 -7.33 -9.44 -18.48
CA PRO A 238 -7.99 -8.49 -19.38
C PRO A 238 -9.16 -9.16 -20.11
N LEU A 239 -10.18 -9.59 -19.37
CA LEU A 239 -11.28 -10.41 -19.88
C LEU A 239 -11.96 -9.78 -21.10
N PHE A 240 -12.26 -8.48 -21.03
CA PHE A 240 -12.92 -7.77 -22.13
C PHE A 240 -12.03 -7.61 -23.37
N ALA A 241 -10.71 -7.53 -23.20
CA ALA A 241 -9.77 -7.54 -24.31
C ALA A 241 -9.77 -8.89 -25.04
N ILE A 242 -9.76 -9.99 -24.27
CA ILE A 242 -9.85 -11.35 -24.81
C ILE A 242 -11.18 -11.56 -25.55
N LEU A 243 -12.30 -11.19 -24.93
CA LEU A 243 -13.64 -11.30 -25.55
C LEU A 243 -13.76 -10.45 -26.82
N PHE A 244 -13.20 -9.24 -26.83
CA PHE A 244 -13.18 -8.39 -28.01
C PHE A 244 -12.42 -9.05 -29.15
N LEU A 245 -11.27 -9.68 -28.89
CA LEU A 245 -10.46 -10.32 -29.91
C LEU A 245 -11.22 -11.45 -30.62
N PHE A 246 -11.94 -12.30 -29.86
CA PHE A 246 -12.80 -13.34 -30.44
C PHE A 246 -13.93 -12.74 -31.29
N LYS A 247 -14.60 -11.70 -30.77
CA LYS A 247 -15.68 -11.03 -31.50
C LYS A 247 -15.20 -10.36 -32.78
N ARG A 248 -14.01 -9.76 -32.76
CA ARG A 248 -13.36 -9.15 -33.94
C ARG A 248 -13.08 -10.19 -35.02
N LYS A 249 -12.55 -11.37 -34.67
CA LYS A 249 -12.29 -12.45 -35.63
C LYS A 249 -13.58 -12.87 -36.37
N LYS A 250 -14.69 -13.02 -35.64
CA LYS A 250 -16.00 -13.36 -36.24
C LYS A 250 -16.51 -12.28 -37.21
N LEU A 251 -16.34 -11.00 -36.87
CA LEU A 251 -16.77 -9.89 -37.72
C LEU A 251 -15.97 -9.81 -39.02
N ILE A 252 -14.65 -10.02 -38.97
CA ILE A 252 -13.80 -10.01 -40.16
C ILE A 252 -14.18 -11.16 -41.10
N LYS A 253 -14.39 -12.37 -40.55
CA LYS A 253 -14.84 -13.54 -41.33
C LYS A 253 -16.18 -13.27 -42.02
N ASN A 254 -17.16 -12.73 -41.32
CA ASN A 254 -18.49 -12.46 -41.89
C ASN A 254 -18.46 -11.39 -42.99
N ASN A 255 -17.59 -10.38 -42.86
CA ASN A 255 -17.45 -9.35 -43.88
C ASN A 255 -16.75 -9.85 -45.15
N GLN A 256 -15.87 -10.85 -45.05
CA GLN A 256 -15.23 -11.49 -46.23
C GLN A 256 -16.17 -12.43 -47.00
N VAL A 257 -17.21 -12.97 -46.34
CA VAL A 257 -18.20 -13.85 -46.99
C VAL A 257 -19.31 -13.04 -47.69
N GLN A 258 -19.43 -11.74 -47.40
CA GLN A 258 -20.43 -10.84 -47.98
C GLN A 258 -19.88 -9.96 -49.11
N THR A 259 -18.60 -10.08 -49.43
CA THR A 259 -17.92 -9.47 -50.58
C THR A 259 -17.64 -10.51 -51.63
#